data_AF-A0A9Q0IXM6-F1
#
_entry.id   AF-A0A9Q0IXM6-F1
#
_cell.length_a   1.000
_cell.length_b   1.000
_cell.length_c   1.000
_cell.angle_alpha   90.00
_cell.angle_beta   90.00
_cell.angle_gamma   90.00
#
_symmetry.space_group_name_H-M   'P 1'
#
loop_
_entity.id
_entity.type
_entity.pdbx_description
1 polymer ?
#
loop_
_entity_poly.entity_id
_entity_poly.type
_entity_poly.pdbx_seq_one_letter_code
_entity_poly.pdbx_strand_id
1 'polypeptide(L)'
;MKKGENEIATKEVLNPIKQDQKKGALRYVANVFPHKGYIWNYGALPQTWEDPNHTDKDTKCCGDNDPIDVCDVGSLVCVPGQVIQVKVLGVLAMIDEGETDWKLIAINAEDPDAQKLNCMAYKNFEWDSEGKSLNEAKKDKLIRGGGLDVLS
;
A
#
# COMPACT_ATOMS: atom_id res chain seq x y z
N MET A 1 -7.96 10.41 -17.46
CA MET A 1 -7.81 8.97 -17.77
C MET A 1 -7.92 8.19 -16.47
N LYS A 2 -8.55 7.01 -16.47
CA LYS A 2 -8.58 6.12 -15.28
C LYS A 2 -7.24 5.39 -15.17
N LYS A 3 -6.70 5.24 -13.96
CA LYS A 3 -5.46 4.48 -13.71
C LYS A 3 -5.85 3.06 -13.30
N GLY A 4 -5.37 2.05 -14.04
CA GLY A 4 -5.60 0.65 -13.69
C GLY A 4 -4.84 0.27 -12.41
N GLU A 5 -5.47 -0.56 -11.60
CA GLU A 5 -4.88 -1.18 -10.40
C GLU A 5 -4.21 -2.48 -10.84
N ASN A 6 -2.89 -2.55 -10.71
CA ASN A 6 -2.08 -3.66 -11.22
C ASN A 6 -1.41 -4.38 -10.05
N GLU A 7 -1.43 -5.71 -10.08
CA GLU A 7 -0.96 -6.57 -8.99
C GLU A 7 -0.18 -7.76 -9.55
N ILE A 8 0.61 -8.39 -8.69
CA ILE A 8 1.33 -9.64 -9.01
C ILE A 8 0.33 -10.79 -8.98
N ALA A 9 0.19 -11.55 -10.08
CA ALA A 9 -0.72 -12.68 -10.15
C ALA A 9 -0.15 -13.89 -9.36
N THR A 10 -0.38 -13.94 -8.06
CA THR A 10 0.16 -14.97 -7.14
C THR A 10 -0.23 -16.41 -7.52
N LYS A 11 -1.35 -16.58 -8.22
CA LYS A 11 -1.91 -17.89 -8.62
C LYS A 11 -1.46 -18.38 -9.99
N GLU A 12 -0.70 -17.58 -10.74
CA GLU A 12 -0.26 -17.91 -12.10
C GLU A 12 1.24 -18.26 -12.14
N VAL A 13 1.61 -19.15 -13.08
CA VAL A 13 3.00 -19.55 -13.28
C VAL A 13 3.84 -18.33 -13.64
N LEU A 14 4.98 -18.16 -12.94
CA LEU A 14 5.89 -17.00 -13.05
C LEU A 14 5.31 -15.65 -12.58
N ASN A 15 4.12 -15.65 -11.97
CA ASN A 15 3.54 -14.50 -11.29
C ASN A 15 3.56 -13.19 -12.09
N PRO A 16 2.97 -13.14 -13.31
CA PRO A 16 2.95 -11.93 -14.13
C PRO A 16 2.19 -10.78 -13.44
N ILE A 17 2.57 -9.55 -13.76
CA ILE A 17 1.81 -8.37 -13.33
C ILE A 17 0.61 -8.18 -14.26
N LYS A 18 -0.59 -8.06 -13.69
CA LYS A 18 -1.83 -7.86 -14.45
C LYS A 18 -2.75 -6.87 -13.74
N GLN A 19 -3.69 -6.30 -14.49
CA GLN A 19 -4.72 -5.46 -13.91
C GLN A 19 -5.71 -6.32 -13.10
N ASP A 20 -6.00 -5.91 -11.86
CA ASP A 20 -6.95 -6.57 -10.99
C ASP A 20 -8.38 -6.53 -11.57
N GLN A 21 -9.17 -7.55 -11.25
CA GLN A 21 -10.57 -7.69 -11.62
C GLN A 21 -11.44 -7.96 -10.40
N LYS A 22 -12.22 -6.96 -9.96
CA LYS A 22 -13.24 -7.13 -8.92
C LYS A 22 -14.59 -7.40 -9.61
N LYS A 23 -15.22 -8.54 -9.30
CA LYS A 23 -16.54 -8.96 -9.83
C LYS A 23 -16.62 -9.00 -11.38
N GLY A 24 -15.54 -9.44 -12.03
CA GLY A 24 -15.47 -9.58 -13.50
C GLY A 24 -15.27 -8.27 -14.26
N ALA A 25 -15.06 -7.15 -13.57
CA ALA A 25 -14.74 -5.86 -14.17
C ALA A 25 -13.31 -5.44 -13.80
N LEU A 26 -12.61 -4.81 -14.75
CA LEU A 26 -11.30 -4.22 -14.50
C LEU A 26 -11.37 -3.19 -13.39
N ARG A 27 -10.49 -3.32 -12.40
CA ARG A 27 -10.40 -2.41 -11.26
C ARG A 27 -9.56 -1.19 -11.62
N TYR A 28 -9.99 -0.04 -11.14
CA TYR A 28 -9.31 1.23 -11.36
C TYR A 28 -9.19 1.97 -10.03
N VAL A 29 -8.05 2.61 -9.82
CA VAL A 29 -7.79 3.42 -8.64
C VAL A 29 -8.75 4.61 -8.63
N ALA A 30 -9.40 4.81 -7.48
CA ALA A 30 -10.29 5.95 -7.28
C ALA A 30 -9.51 7.27 -7.32
N ASN A 31 -10.08 8.30 -7.94
CA ASN A 31 -9.58 9.66 -7.77
C ASN A 31 -10.25 10.26 -6.53
N VAL A 32 -9.44 10.66 -5.56
CA VAL A 32 -9.93 11.34 -4.35
C VAL A 32 -9.34 12.74 -4.31
N PHE A 33 -10.19 13.74 -4.47
CA PHE A 33 -9.77 15.15 -4.56
C PHE A 33 -8.90 15.55 -3.35
N PRO A 34 -7.77 16.25 -3.56
CA PRO A 34 -7.28 16.85 -4.81
C PRO A 34 -6.45 15.92 -5.72
N HIS A 35 -6.33 14.64 -5.36
CA HIS A 35 -5.43 13.67 -5.98
C HIS A 35 -6.07 12.91 -7.16
N LYS A 36 -5.21 12.37 -8.03
CA LYS A 36 -5.61 11.58 -9.21
C LYS A 36 -4.75 10.32 -9.29
N GLY A 37 -5.38 9.15 -9.18
CA GLY A 37 -4.70 7.84 -9.14
C GLY A 37 -3.76 7.68 -7.94
N TYR A 38 -2.79 6.77 -8.07
CA TYR A 38 -1.73 6.62 -7.08
C TYR A 38 -0.88 7.89 -7.00
N ILE A 39 -0.63 8.32 -5.76
CA ILE A 39 0.22 9.48 -5.46
C ILE A 39 1.67 9.11 -5.16
N TRP A 40 1.98 7.80 -5.14
CA TRP A 40 3.31 7.21 -5.01
C TRP A 40 3.51 6.13 -6.09
N ASN A 41 4.76 5.71 -6.28
CA ASN A 41 4.99 4.42 -6.90
C ASN A 41 4.55 3.34 -5.90
N TYR A 42 3.70 2.43 -6.36
CA TYR A 42 3.11 1.38 -5.55
C TYR A 42 3.51 0.01 -6.10
N GLY A 43 3.85 -0.91 -5.21
CA GLY A 43 4.21 -2.28 -5.53
C GLY A 43 4.40 -3.09 -4.25
N ALA A 44 5.17 -4.17 -4.33
CA ALA A 44 5.37 -5.07 -3.20
C ALA A 44 6.83 -5.53 -3.08
N LEU A 45 7.22 -6.01 -1.90
CA LEU A 45 8.54 -6.60 -1.67
C LEU A 45 8.53 -8.08 -2.10
N PRO A 46 9.37 -8.51 -3.07
CA PRO A 46 9.42 -9.92 -3.45
C PRO A 46 9.90 -10.79 -2.29
N GLN A 47 9.55 -12.08 -2.32
CA GLN A 47 9.90 -13.07 -1.29
C GLN A 47 9.34 -12.74 0.11
N THR A 48 8.22 -12.03 0.17
CA THR A 48 7.42 -11.82 1.38
C THR A 48 6.02 -12.36 1.18
N TRP A 49 5.32 -12.58 2.29
CA TRP A 49 3.94 -13.06 2.29
C TRP A 49 3.27 -12.71 3.62
N GLU A 50 2.11 -12.05 3.53
CA GLU A 50 1.17 -11.82 4.63
C GLU A 50 0.36 -13.10 4.84
N ASP A 51 0.77 -13.96 5.79
CA ASP A 51 0.15 -15.29 5.95
C ASP A 51 -1.31 -15.18 6.46
N PRO A 52 -2.32 -15.65 5.70
CA PRO A 52 -3.72 -15.61 6.11
C PRO A 52 -4.05 -16.54 7.29
N ASN A 53 -3.11 -17.41 7.67
CA ASN A 53 -3.25 -18.29 8.84
C ASN A 53 -2.53 -17.74 10.08
N HIS A 54 -1.86 -16.60 9.95
CA HIS A 54 -1.15 -15.96 11.04
C HIS A 54 -1.89 -14.72 11.53
N THR A 55 -2.37 -14.73 12.77
CA THR A 55 -2.92 -13.54 13.41
C THR A 55 -1.78 -12.64 13.91
N ASP A 56 -1.68 -11.45 13.33
CA ASP A 56 -0.69 -10.46 13.75
C ASP A 56 -1.00 -9.91 15.15
N LYS A 57 0.06 -9.57 15.89
CA LYS A 57 -0.05 -9.17 17.29
C LYS A 57 -0.49 -7.72 17.46
N ASP A 58 -0.23 -6.85 16.49
CA ASP A 58 -0.53 -5.43 16.58
C ASP A 58 -1.90 -5.13 15.98
N THR A 59 -2.25 -5.72 14.83
CA THR A 59 -3.57 -5.52 14.19
C THR A 59 -4.66 -6.43 14.74
N LYS A 60 -4.30 -7.58 15.30
CA LYS A 60 -5.24 -8.67 15.69
C LYS A 60 -5.96 -9.34 14.51
N CYS A 61 -5.50 -9.12 13.29
CA CYS A 61 -6.08 -9.67 12.06
C CYS A 61 -5.12 -10.69 11.40
N CYS A 62 -5.65 -11.58 10.56
CA CYS A 62 -4.83 -12.43 9.70
C CYS A 62 -4.31 -11.64 8.48
N GLY A 63 -3.19 -12.07 7.87
CA GLY A 63 -2.67 -11.41 6.66
C GLY A 63 -3.62 -11.50 5.45
N ASP A 64 -3.50 -10.54 4.53
CA ASP A 64 -4.31 -10.43 3.30
C ASP A 64 -3.95 -11.45 2.20
N ASN A 65 -2.99 -12.34 2.46
CA ASN A 65 -2.54 -13.39 1.55
C ASN A 65 -1.84 -12.87 0.27
N ASP A 66 -1.20 -11.70 0.36
CA ASP A 66 -0.35 -11.16 -0.70
C ASP A 66 1.07 -10.80 -0.19
N PRO A 67 2.04 -10.50 -1.09
CA PRO A 67 3.34 -9.98 -0.68
C PRO A 67 3.19 -8.60 -0.04
N ILE A 68 4.04 -8.28 0.95
CA ILE A 68 3.98 -7.01 1.70
C ILE A 68 4.10 -5.82 0.75
N ASP A 69 3.17 -4.87 0.91
CA ASP A 69 3.07 -3.69 0.08
C ASP A 69 4.10 -2.60 0.39
N VAL A 70 4.46 -1.85 -0.64
CA VAL A 70 5.47 -0.78 -0.59
C VAL A 70 4.97 0.47 -1.31
N CYS A 71 4.96 1.58 -0.58
CA CYS A 71 4.77 2.93 -1.10
C CYS A 71 6.12 3.65 -1.18
N ASP A 72 6.63 3.87 -2.40
CA ASP A 72 7.82 4.68 -2.64
C ASP A 72 7.45 6.17 -2.76
N VAL A 73 7.88 6.95 -1.76
CA VAL A 73 7.58 8.39 -1.62
C VAL A 73 8.60 9.29 -2.33
N GLY A 74 9.51 8.70 -3.11
CA GLY A 74 10.47 9.43 -3.93
C GLY A 74 9.83 10.29 -5.01
N SER A 75 10.63 11.17 -5.59
CA SER A 75 10.25 12.08 -6.67
C SER A 75 10.30 11.44 -8.06
N LEU A 76 11.03 10.33 -8.21
CA LEU A 76 11.18 9.60 -9.46
C LEU A 76 9.93 8.78 -9.76
N VAL A 77 9.39 8.87 -10.98
CA VAL A 77 8.21 8.09 -11.40
C VAL A 77 8.66 6.76 -12.01
N CYS A 78 8.16 5.65 -11.47
CA CYS A 78 8.48 4.31 -11.96
C CYS A 78 7.49 3.81 -13.03
N VAL A 79 7.91 2.79 -13.78
CA VAL A 79 7.05 2.07 -14.73
C VAL A 79 6.59 0.73 -14.14
N PRO A 80 5.41 0.20 -14.53
CA PRO A 80 4.96 -1.12 -14.05
C PRO A 80 5.97 -2.22 -14.34
N GLY A 81 6.24 -3.07 -13.36
CA GLY A 81 7.22 -4.16 -13.46
C GLY A 81 8.69 -3.75 -13.30
N GLN A 82 8.96 -2.47 -13.06
CA GLN A 82 10.30 -2.03 -12.70
C GLN A 82 10.70 -2.57 -11.33
N VAL A 83 11.91 -3.13 -11.24
CA VAL A 83 12.54 -3.53 -9.99
C VAL A 83 13.50 -2.42 -9.58
N ILE A 84 13.29 -1.84 -8.39
CA ILE A 84 14.11 -0.75 -7.85
C ILE A 84 14.68 -1.13 -6.49
N GLN A 85 15.79 -0.50 -6.13
CA GLN A 85 16.31 -0.55 -4.77
C GLN A 85 15.68 0.58 -3.96
N VAL A 86 15.19 0.26 -2.77
CA VAL A 86 14.56 1.23 -1.88
C VAL A 86 15.20 1.19 -0.49
N LYS A 87 15.16 2.33 0.20
CA LYS A 87 15.42 2.42 1.63
C LYS A 87 14.10 2.50 2.38
N VAL A 88 13.85 1.55 3.28
CA VAL A 88 12.66 1.55 4.15
C VAL A 88 12.81 2.66 5.19
N LEU A 89 11.77 3.49 5.32
CA LEU A 89 11.69 4.61 6.26
C LEU A 89 10.81 4.29 7.46
N GLY A 90 9.79 3.44 7.26
CA GLY A 90 8.86 3.02 8.30
C GLY A 90 7.76 2.14 7.73
N VAL A 91 6.73 1.89 8.53
CA VAL A 91 5.61 1.03 8.16
C VAL A 91 4.30 1.60 8.73
N LEU A 92 3.21 1.37 8.01
CA LEU A 92 1.85 1.60 8.47
C LEU A 92 1.13 0.25 8.67
N ALA A 93 0.56 0.05 9.85
CA ALA A 93 -0.40 -1.03 10.10
C ALA A 93 -1.77 -0.61 9.52
N MET A 94 -2.15 -1.16 8.37
CA MET A 94 -3.50 -0.98 7.82
C MET A 94 -4.31 -2.24 8.11
N ILE A 95 -5.61 -2.05 8.32
CA ILE A 95 -6.58 -3.15 8.34
C ILE A 95 -7.51 -2.90 7.15
N ASP A 96 -7.48 -3.78 6.15
CA ASP A 96 -8.36 -3.70 4.96
C ASP A 96 -9.33 -4.87 4.97
N GLU A 97 -10.63 -4.60 4.87
CA GLU A 97 -11.71 -5.60 4.90
C GLU A 97 -11.57 -6.66 6.04
N GLY A 98 -10.91 -6.32 7.16
CA GLY A 98 -10.68 -7.21 8.32
C GLY A 98 -9.35 -7.99 8.30
N GLU A 99 -8.49 -7.73 7.32
CA GLU A 99 -7.19 -8.37 7.11
C GLU A 99 -6.04 -7.40 7.47
N THR A 100 -4.92 -7.95 7.92
CA THR A 100 -3.66 -7.21 8.12
C THR A 100 -3.07 -6.94 6.76
N ASP A 101 -2.79 -5.67 6.51
CA ASP A 101 -2.26 -5.19 5.24
C ASP A 101 -1.15 -4.16 5.54
N TRP A 102 0.09 -4.62 5.69
CA TRP A 102 1.22 -3.76 6.03
C TRP A 102 1.67 -2.94 4.82
N LYS A 103 1.64 -1.61 4.96
CA LYS A 103 2.20 -0.70 3.95
C LYS A 103 3.57 -0.20 4.39
N LEU A 104 4.63 -0.73 3.78
CA LEU A 104 5.98 -0.18 3.96
C LEU A 104 6.07 1.18 3.29
N ILE A 105 6.63 2.15 4.02
CA ILE A 105 6.95 3.46 3.47
C ILE A 105 8.44 3.47 3.16
N ALA A 106 8.78 3.63 1.89
CA ALA A 106 10.14 3.57 1.40
C ALA A 106 10.47 4.74 0.48
N ILE A 107 11.74 4.91 0.16
CA ILE A 107 12.20 5.84 -0.86
C ILE A 107 13.19 5.15 -1.78
N ASN A 108 13.08 5.36 -3.09
CA ASN A 108 14.06 4.89 -4.06
C ASN A 108 15.49 5.33 -3.64
N ALA A 109 16.43 4.39 -3.61
CA ALA A 109 17.81 4.63 -3.16
C ALA A 109 18.57 5.62 -4.06
N GLU A 110 18.14 5.78 -5.32
CA GLU A 110 18.70 6.74 -6.28
C GLU A 110 18.05 8.13 -6.19
N ASP A 111 17.01 8.30 -5.35
CA ASP A 111 16.37 9.60 -5.17
C ASP A 111 17.34 10.59 -4.49
N PRO A 112 17.43 11.86 -4.95
CA PRO A 112 18.30 12.87 -4.35
C PRO A 112 18.06 13.11 -2.85
N ASP A 113 16.84 12.88 -2.35
CA ASP A 113 16.48 13.06 -0.95
C ASP A 113 16.64 11.78 -0.12
N ALA A 114 17.00 10.65 -0.74
CA ALA A 114 17.22 9.38 -0.05
C ALA A 114 18.25 9.52 1.08
N GLN A 115 19.33 10.29 0.90
CA GLN A 115 20.34 10.49 1.96
C GLN A 115 19.81 11.30 3.16
N LYS A 116 18.82 12.17 2.95
CA LYS A 116 18.27 13.07 3.97
C LYS A 116 17.19 12.40 4.79
N LEU A 117 16.40 11.54 4.15
CA LEU A 117 15.28 10.82 4.78
C LEU A 117 15.77 9.49 5.33
N ASN A 118 15.81 9.33 6.65
CA ASN A 118 16.36 8.13 7.30
C ASN A 118 15.37 7.36 8.17
N CYS A 119 14.30 8.01 8.62
CA CYS A 119 13.23 7.37 9.37
C CYS A 119 11.94 8.16 9.24
N MET A 120 10.82 7.48 9.43
CA MET A 120 9.55 8.13 9.77
C MET A 120 9.53 8.43 11.27
N ALA A 121 9.02 9.61 11.64
CA ALA A 121 8.70 9.87 13.02
C ALA A 121 7.57 8.93 13.47
N TYR A 122 7.76 8.28 14.63
CA TYR A 122 6.72 7.45 15.22
C TYR A 122 5.47 8.29 15.50
N LYS A 123 4.32 7.80 15.07
CA LYS A 123 3.04 8.45 15.36
C LYS A 123 1.97 7.39 15.53
N ASN A 124 1.32 7.39 16.70
CA ASN A 124 0.08 6.65 16.89
C ASN A 124 -1.02 7.33 16.08
N PHE A 125 -1.65 6.57 15.18
CA PHE A 125 -2.88 6.99 14.54
C PHE A 125 -4.03 6.38 15.34
N GLU A 126 -4.68 7.20 16.15
CA GLU A 126 -5.96 6.84 16.75
C GLU A 126 -7.03 6.90 15.66
N TRP A 127 -7.89 5.88 15.65
CA TRP A 127 -9.06 5.76 14.80
C TRP A 127 -10.27 5.78 15.72
N ASP A 128 -11.28 6.58 15.40
CA ASP A 128 -12.55 6.54 16.12
C ASP A 128 -13.35 5.29 15.78
N SER A 129 -14.47 5.09 16.48
CA SER A 129 -15.38 3.95 16.31
C SER A 129 -16.03 3.86 14.92
N GLU A 130 -15.84 4.87 14.06
CA GLU A 130 -16.30 4.86 12.67
C GLU A 130 -15.14 4.60 11.69
N GLY A 131 -13.95 4.24 12.18
CA GLY A 131 -12.74 4.07 11.38
C GLY A 131 -12.21 5.40 10.83
N LYS A 132 -12.63 6.55 11.38
CA LYS A 132 -12.14 7.86 10.98
C LYS A 132 -10.99 8.33 11.86
N SER A 133 -10.16 9.13 11.22
CA SER A 133 -8.99 9.75 11.78
C SER A 133 -9.34 11.05 12.47
N LEU A 134 -8.91 11.25 13.73
CA LEU A 134 -9.02 12.56 14.39
C LEU A 134 -8.23 13.70 13.70
N ASN A 135 -7.50 13.42 12.61
CA ASN A 135 -6.83 14.41 11.77
C ASN A 135 -7.03 14.05 10.28
N GLU A 136 -8.16 14.45 9.71
CA GLU A 136 -8.63 14.07 8.35
C GLU A 136 -7.67 14.48 7.21
N ALA A 137 -6.97 15.62 7.33
CA ALA A 137 -6.23 16.21 6.20
C ALA A 137 -4.89 15.53 5.83
N LYS A 138 -4.35 14.64 6.67
CA LYS A 138 -3.04 13.98 6.41
C LYS A 138 -3.15 12.49 6.06
N LYS A 139 -4.34 11.89 6.17
CA LYS A 139 -4.55 10.44 5.98
C LYS A 139 -4.94 10.05 4.55
N ASP A 140 -5.62 10.92 3.81
CA ASP A 140 -5.79 10.76 2.35
C ASP A 140 -4.44 10.75 1.61
N LYS A 141 -3.41 11.30 2.27
CA LYS A 141 -2.01 11.32 1.86
C LYS A 141 -1.20 10.07 2.27
N LEU A 142 -1.82 8.96 2.71
CA LEU A 142 -1.08 7.68 2.93
C LEU A 142 -1.82 6.43 2.37
N ILE A 143 -3.14 6.48 2.17
CA ILE A 143 -3.97 5.27 2.27
C ILE A 143 -4.76 4.89 1.00
N ARG A 144 -5.01 5.79 0.04
CA ARG A 144 -6.00 5.48 -1.02
C ARG A 144 -5.39 4.80 -2.24
N GLY A 145 -4.98 3.56 -2.04
CA GLY A 145 -4.64 2.57 -3.06
C GLY A 145 -5.77 1.61 -3.43
N GLY A 146 -6.98 1.74 -2.86
CA GLY A 146 -8.15 0.89 -3.20
C GLY A 146 -8.84 0.38 -1.93
N GLY A 147 -10.17 0.27 -1.96
CA GLY A 147 -10.97 -0.30 -0.86
C GLY A 147 -11.17 0.61 0.35
N LEU A 148 -12.40 0.72 0.84
CA LEU A 148 -12.76 1.36 2.11
C LEU A 148 -14.02 0.62 2.52
N ASP A 149 -13.90 -0.37 3.39
CA ASP A 149 -15.05 -0.98 4.06
C ASP A 149 -14.70 -1.13 5.56
N VAL A 150 -15.21 -0.18 6.35
CA VAL A 150 -15.33 -0.28 7.80
C VAL A 150 -16.65 -0.99 8.09
N LEU A 151 -16.64 -2.28 8.42
CA LEU A 151 -17.79 -2.97 9.00
C LEU A 151 -17.39 -4.13 9.94
N SER A 152 -17.18 -3.81 11.22
CA SER A 152 -17.97 -4.32 12.37
C SER A 152 -17.46 -3.73 13.68
#